data_AF-A0A941YXF2-F1
#
_entry.id   AF-A0A941YXF2-F1
#
_cell.length_a   1.000
_cell.length_b   1.000
_cell.length_c   1.000
_cell.angle_alpha   90.00
_cell.angle_beta   90.00
_cell.angle_gamma   90.00
#
_symmetry.space_group_name_H-M   'P 1'
#
loop_
_entity.id
_entity.type
_entity.pdbx_description
1 polymer ?
#
loop_
_entity_poly.entity_id
_entity_poly.type
_entity_poly.pdbx_seq_one_letter_code
_entity_poly.pdbx_strand_id
1 'polypeptide(L)'
;MVPAVAQVLKHIRYKYACPCCRQGVKTAPVPPHILPKSKASPGLLAHIVTAKYVDGLPLHRQEAQFARLGIDLSRATMAGWIVKLGELVVPVINLLKEHLLKSSLIQCDETRLQVLKSEKAPTADHWIWVRTGGPAHRRIILFDHDPSRGGAVPLRLLEGFTGILQTDGYEVYSARLPRHEG
;
A
#
# COMPACT_ATOMS: atom_id res chain seq x y z
N MET A 1 7.77 27.40 10.63
CA MET A 1 7.72 25.92 10.64
C MET A 1 6.85 25.51 11.82
N VAL A 2 5.75 24.78 11.58
CA VAL A 2 4.90 24.28 12.67
C VAL A 2 5.41 22.88 13.06
N PRO A 3 5.75 22.63 14.34
CA PRO A 3 6.25 21.33 14.77
C PRO A 3 5.16 20.26 14.68
N ALA A 4 5.57 18.99 14.52
CA ALA A 4 4.64 17.87 14.58
C ALA A 4 4.01 17.77 15.98
N VAL A 5 2.69 17.59 16.03
CA VAL A 5 1.93 17.47 17.28
C VAL A 5 1.18 16.15 17.29
N ALA A 6 1.35 15.38 18.36
CA ALA A 6 0.56 14.18 18.62
C ALA A 6 -0.66 14.53 19.47
N GLN A 7 -1.84 14.05 19.09
CA GLN A 7 -3.11 14.34 19.77
C GLN A 7 -3.97 13.09 19.88
N VAL A 8 -4.75 13.01 20.96
CA VAL A 8 -5.76 11.95 21.16
C VAL A 8 -7.13 12.49 20.78
N LEU A 9 -7.73 11.93 19.73
CA LEU A 9 -9.08 12.31 19.30
C LEU A 9 -10.12 11.51 20.11
N LYS A 10 -10.94 12.22 20.90
CA LYS A 10 -12.00 11.61 21.73
C LYS A 10 -13.37 11.88 21.13
N HIS A 11 -14.00 10.85 20.56
CA HIS A 11 -15.39 10.93 20.10
C HIS A 11 -16.35 10.59 21.25
N ILE A 12 -17.08 11.60 21.76
CA ILE A 12 -18.11 11.43 22.80
C ILE A 12 -19.47 11.28 22.12
N ARG A 13 -20.24 10.27 22.53
CA ARG A 13 -21.60 10.02 22.02
C ARG A 13 -22.57 9.93 23.19
N TYR A 14 -23.60 10.76 23.15
CA TYR A 14 -24.67 10.74 24.14
C TYR A 14 -25.68 9.63 23.83
N LYS A 15 -26.20 9.03 24.89
CA LYS A 15 -27.28 8.05 24.86
C LYS A 15 -28.54 8.74 25.37
N TYR A 16 -29.60 8.73 24.58
CA TYR A 16 -30.88 9.34 24.92
C TYR A 16 -31.96 8.28 25.05
N ALA A 17 -32.85 8.41 26.02
CA ALA A 17 -34.05 7.59 26.14
C ALA A 17 -35.24 8.54 26.38
N CYS A 18 -36.38 8.34 25.71
CA CYS A 18 -37.58 9.11 26.10
C CYS A 18 -38.22 8.45 27.33
N PRO A 19 -38.42 9.20 28.42
CA PRO A 19 -39.21 8.73 29.56
C PRO A 19 -40.65 8.42 29.17
N CYS A 20 -41.16 9.15 28.17
CA CYS A 20 -42.54 9.13 27.71
C CYS A 20 -42.94 7.83 26.99
N CYS A 21 -42.12 7.39 26.03
CA CYS A 21 -42.50 6.34 25.09
C CYS A 21 -41.79 5.01 25.32
N ARG A 22 -40.81 4.93 26.25
CA ARG A 22 -40.03 3.73 26.57
C ARG A 22 -39.48 2.96 25.35
N GLN A 23 -39.31 3.61 24.21
CA GLN A 23 -38.88 3.03 22.92
C GLN A 23 -37.37 2.67 22.87
N GLY A 24 -36.75 2.44 24.03
CA GLY A 24 -35.33 2.12 24.15
C GLY A 24 -34.38 3.32 24.07
N VAL A 25 -33.08 3.01 24.09
CA VAL A 25 -31.99 4.00 24.07
C VAL A 25 -31.55 4.27 22.64
N LYS A 26 -31.61 5.53 22.20
CA LYS A 26 -31.07 6.00 20.93
C LYS A 26 -29.67 6.58 21.12
N THR A 27 -28.74 6.22 20.23
CA THR A 27 -27.35 6.69 20.24
C THR A 27 -26.93 7.01 18.80
N ALA A 28 -26.14 8.06 18.60
CA ALA A 28 -25.57 8.36 17.29
C ALA A 28 -24.67 7.20 16.79
N PRO A 29 -24.66 6.92 15.47
CA PRO A 29 -23.77 5.90 14.90
C PRO A 29 -22.30 6.25 15.16
N VAL A 30 -21.44 5.23 15.19
CA VAL A 30 -19.99 5.44 15.32
C VAL A 30 -19.49 6.09 14.01
N PRO A 31 -18.66 7.15 14.07
CA PRO A 31 -18.01 7.66 12.86
C PRO A 31 -17.26 6.54 12.13
N PRO A 32 -17.24 6.53 10.79
CA PRO A 32 -16.50 5.51 10.06
C PRO A 32 -15.01 5.59 10.39
N HIS A 33 -14.42 4.45 10.75
CA HIS A 33 -13.00 4.30 11.00
C HIS A 33 -12.41 3.32 9.99
N ILE A 34 -11.25 3.66 9.42
CA ILE A 34 -10.54 2.79 8.46
C ILE A 34 -10.27 1.42 9.08
N LEU A 35 -9.83 1.40 10.34
CA LEU A 35 -9.60 0.19 11.11
C LEU A 35 -10.58 0.15 12.30
N PRO A 36 -11.72 -0.55 12.19
CA PRO A 36 -12.67 -0.69 13.29
C PRO A 36 -12.01 -1.25 14.54
N LYS A 37 -12.39 -0.73 15.71
CA LYS A 37 -11.85 -1.12 17.04
C LYS A 37 -10.34 -0.85 17.21
N SER A 38 -9.72 -0.07 16.33
CA SER A 38 -8.35 0.42 16.49
C SER A 38 -8.33 1.72 17.30
N LYS A 39 -7.22 1.96 18.00
CA LYS A 39 -6.91 3.26 18.64
C LYS A 39 -6.36 4.29 17.65
N ALA A 40 -6.07 3.88 16.41
CA ALA A 40 -5.43 4.74 15.42
C ALA A 40 -6.42 5.68 14.72
N SER A 41 -6.07 6.96 14.68
CA SER A 41 -6.72 7.93 13.80
C SER A 41 -6.23 7.76 12.35
N PRO A 42 -7.01 8.20 11.34
CA PRO A 42 -6.55 8.20 9.95
C PRO A 42 -5.21 8.94 9.75
N GLY A 43 -5.02 10.07 10.45
CA GLY A 43 -3.77 10.84 10.39
C GLY A 43 -2.56 10.08 10.95
N LEU A 44 -2.73 9.35 12.06
CA LEU A 44 -1.67 8.50 12.60
C LEU A 44 -1.30 7.36 11.64
N LEU A 45 -2.30 6.71 11.04
CA LEU A 45 -2.08 5.65 10.06
C LEU A 45 -1.34 6.17 8.82
N ALA A 46 -1.76 7.32 8.29
CA ALA A 46 -1.10 7.96 7.16
C ALA A 46 0.36 8.31 7.47
N HIS A 47 0.62 8.86 8.67
CA HIS A 47 1.98 9.19 9.10
C HIS A 47 2.88 7.95 9.20
N ILE A 48 2.42 6.88 9.86
CA ILE A 48 3.19 5.64 10.02
C ILE A 48 3.54 5.00 8.67
N VAL A 49 2.57 4.94 7.75
CA VAL A 49 2.75 4.37 6.41
C VAL A 49 3.71 5.23 5.59
N THR A 50 3.53 6.55 5.58
CA THR A 50 4.40 7.49 4.85
C THR A 50 5.83 7.40 5.38
N ALA A 51 6.01 7.50 6.70
CA ALA A 51 7.33 7.39 7.32
C ALA A 51 8.01 6.06 6.97
N LYS A 52 7.26 4.95 6.92
CA LYS A 52 7.84 3.64 6.61
C LYS A 52 8.25 3.51 5.15
N TYR A 53 7.35 3.84 4.22
CA TYR A 53 7.51 3.48 2.81
C TYR A 53 8.05 4.61 1.94
N VAL A 54 7.74 5.87 2.28
CA VAL A 54 8.25 7.04 1.56
C VAL A 54 9.59 7.46 2.17
N ASP A 55 9.65 7.58 3.50
CA ASP A 55 10.85 8.10 4.18
C ASP A 55 11.85 7.00 4.60
N GLY A 56 11.52 5.73 4.36
CA GLY A 56 12.39 4.59 4.68
C GLY A 56 12.69 4.42 6.16
N LEU A 57 11.77 4.82 7.05
CA LEU A 57 11.90 4.74 8.51
C LEU A 57 11.28 3.44 9.05
N PRO A 58 12.07 2.42 9.45
CA PRO A 58 11.58 1.16 9.98
C PRO A 58 10.78 1.36 11.27
N LEU A 59 9.82 0.46 11.51
CA LEU A 59 8.86 0.57 12.62
C LEU A 59 9.51 0.61 14.01
N HIS A 60 10.65 -0.04 14.23
CA HIS A 60 11.35 0.04 15.53
C HIS A 60 11.92 1.45 15.78
N ARG A 61 12.32 2.18 14.73
CA ARG A 61 12.76 3.57 14.85
C ARG A 61 11.57 4.50 15.09
N GLN A 62 10.41 4.21 14.47
CA GLN A 62 9.16 4.93 14.75
C GLN A 62 8.70 4.71 16.19
N GLU A 63 8.74 3.47 16.69
CA GLU A 63 8.42 3.13 18.09
C GLU A 63 9.29 3.95 19.06
N ALA A 64 10.60 4.01 18.83
CA ALA A 64 11.50 4.85 19.62
C ALA A 64 11.19 6.36 19.52
N GLN A 65 10.71 6.85 18.36
CA GLN A 65 10.26 8.24 18.20
C GLN A 65 9.00 8.52 19.02
N PHE A 66 8.00 7.65 18.98
CA PHE A 66 6.79 7.78 19.78
C PHE A 66 7.08 7.71 21.28
N ALA A 67 7.96 6.80 21.71
CA ALA A 67 8.39 6.70 23.09
C ALA A 67 9.01 8.01 23.62
N ARG A 68 9.81 8.71 22.81
CA ARG A 68 10.36 10.03 23.16
C ARG A 68 9.30 11.12 23.31
N LEU A 69 8.13 10.94 22.70
CA LEU A 69 6.96 11.80 22.86
C LEU A 69 6.03 11.35 24.00
N GLY A 70 6.43 10.34 24.79
CA GLY A 70 5.61 9.78 25.86
C GLY A 70 4.44 8.92 25.36
N ILE A 71 4.49 8.46 24.11
CA ILE A 71 3.42 7.67 23.49
C ILE A 71 3.86 6.21 23.44
N ASP A 72 3.15 5.36 24.19
CA ASP A 72 3.32 3.91 24.11
C ASP A 72 2.61 3.36 22.86
N LEU A 73 3.40 3.15 21.80
CA LEU A 73 2.94 2.58 20.55
C LEU A 73 3.91 1.51 20.05
N SER A 74 3.55 0.26 20.31
CA SER A 74 4.42 -0.87 19.97
C SER A 74 4.60 -1.08 18.47
N ARG A 75 5.78 -1.58 18.08
CA ARG A 75 6.07 -2.04 16.72
C ARG A 75 5.06 -3.09 16.23
N ALA A 76 4.64 -4.00 17.09
CA ALA A 76 3.68 -5.05 16.74
C ALA A 76 2.31 -4.46 16.39
N THR A 77 1.85 -3.47 17.15
CA THR A 77 0.62 -2.73 16.87
C THR A 77 0.69 -2.03 15.51
N MET A 78 1.76 -1.28 15.25
CA MET A 78 1.95 -0.59 13.98
C MET A 78 2.02 -1.57 12.80
N ALA A 79 2.75 -2.68 12.95
CA ALA A 79 2.83 -3.73 11.93
C ALA A 79 1.45 -4.31 11.64
N GLY A 80 0.66 -4.64 12.66
CA GLY A 80 -0.70 -5.16 12.51
C GLY A 80 -1.65 -4.17 11.80
N TRP A 81 -1.49 -2.86 12.03
CA TRP A 81 -2.25 -1.85 11.29
C TRP A 81 -1.85 -1.79 9.83
N ILE A 82 -0.54 -1.82 9.53
CA ILE A 82 -0.04 -1.79 8.15
C ILE A 82 -0.55 -2.99 7.33
N VAL A 83 -0.56 -4.20 7.92
CA VAL A 83 -1.09 -5.38 7.22
C VAL A 83 -2.56 -5.18 6.83
N LYS A 84 -3.40 -4.75 7.79
CA LYS A 84 -4.82 -4.49 7.53
C LYS A 84 -5.05 -3.37 6.51
N LEU A 85 -4.23 -2.33 6.53
CA LEU A 85 -4.27 -1.27 5.51
C LEU A 85 -3.90 -1.80 4.12
N GLY A 86 -2.93 -2.72 4.06
CA GLY A 86 -2.54 -3.42 2.85
C GLY A 86 -3.70 -4.20 2.23
N GLU A 87 -4.54 -4.84 3.03
CA GLU A 87 -5.76 -5.51 2.57
C GLU A 87 -6.81 -4.51 2.07
N LEU A 88 -7.02 -3.42 2.80
CA LEU A 88 -8.03 -2.41 2.48
C LEU A 88 -7.72 -1.59 1.22
N VAL A 89 -6.45 -1.44 0.85
CA VAL A 89 -6.03 -0.65 -0.32
C VAL A 89 -6.10 -1.45 -1.63
N VAL A 90 -6.27 -2.78 -1.58
CA VAL A 90 -6.31 -3.66 -2.76
C VAL A 90 -7.27 -3.17 -3.86
N PRO A 91 -8.52 -2.74 -3.57
CA PRO A 91 -9.42 -2.24 -4.62
C PRO A 91 -8.86 -1.02 -5.38
N VAL A 92 -8.16 -0.13 -4.68
CA VAL A 92 -7.51 1.03 -5.30
C VAL A 92 -6.35 0.58 -6.18
N ILE A 93 -5.53 -0.37 -5.72
CA ILE A 93 -4.45 -0.96 -6.51
C ILE A 93 -4.98 -1.61 -7.78
N ASN A 94 -6.10 -2.35 -7.69
CA ASN A 94 -6.73 -2.98 -8.84
C ASN A 94 -7.20 -1.95 -9.88
N LEU A 95 -7.86 -0.88 -9.43
CA LEU A 95 -8.26 0.22 -10.32
C LEU A 95 -7.04 0.90 -10.97
N LEU A 96 -5.95 1.12 -10.22
CA LEU A 96 -4.71 1.66 -10.77
C LEU A 96 -4.11 0.71 -11.83
N LYS A 97 -4.16 -0.61 -11.61
CA LYS A 97 -3.72 -1.61 -12.59
C LYS A 97 -4.55 -1.54 -13.87
N GLU A 98 -5.88 -1.48 -13.77
CA GLU A 98 -6.77 -1.34 -14.92
C GLU A 98 -6.48 -0.06 -15.73
N HIS A 99 -6.21 1.05 -15.05
CA HIS A 99 -5.88 2.31 -15.73
C HIS A 99 -4.47 2.28 -16.33
N LEU A 100 -3.50 1.67 -15.65
CA LEU A 100 -2.15 1.50 -16.16
C LEU A 100 -2.16 0.74 -17.49
N LEU A 101 -2.92 -0.35 -17.58
CA LEU A 101 -3.03 -1.18 -18.79
C LEU A 101 -3.70 -0.47 -19.99
N LYS A 102 -4.36 0.67 -19.77
CA LYS A 102 -4.91 1.51 -20.84
C LYS A 102 -3.92 2.55 -21.37
N SER A 103 -2.71 2.60 -20.82
CA SER A 103 -1.68 3.56 -21.26
C SER A 103 -1.22 3.23 -22.69
N SER A 104 -0.76 4.24 -23.44
CA SER A 104 -0.14 4.00 -24.74
C SER A 104 1.29 3.43 -24.63
N LEU A 105 1.96 3.77 -23.53
CA LEU A 105 3.31 3.32 -23.18
C LEU A 105 3.32 2.83 -21.74
N ILE A 106 3.91 1.65 -21.53
CA ILE A 106 4.30 1.17 -20.20
C ILE A 106 5.81 0.96 -20.19
N GLN A 107 6.46 1.41 -19.12
CA GLN A 107 7.83 1.01 -18.80
C GLN A 107 7.78 -0.10 -17.76
N CYS A 108 8.58 -1.15 -17.95
CA CYS A 108 8.66 -2.28 -17.05
C CYS A 108 10.13 -2.61 -16.75
N ASP A 109 10.44 -2.80 -15.47
CA ASP A 109 11.75 -3.17 -14.97
C ASP A 109 11.61 -4.09 -13.75
N GLU A 110 12.65 -4.82 -13.39
CA GLU A 110 12.65 -5.67 -12.20
C GLU A 110 13.92 -5.54 -11.37
N THR A 111 13.75 -5.41 -10.06
CA THR A 111 14.86 -5.30 -9.11
C THR A 111 14.92 -6.53 -8.22
N ARG A 112 16.12 -7.09 -8.09
CA ARG A 112 16.40 -8.22 -7.22
C ARG A 112 16.42 -7.83 -5.74
N LEU A 113 15.84 -8.68 -4.89
CA LEU A 113 15.91 -8.57 -3.43
C LEU A 113 15.97 -9.95 -2.76
N GLN A 114 16.21 -9.95 -1.45
CA GLN A 114 16.13 -11.14 -0.61
C GLN A 114 14.93 -11.02 0.33
N VAL A 115 14.17 -12.12 0.48
CA VAL A 115 13.01 -12.19 1.38
C VAL A 115 13.32 -13.19 2.48
N LEU A 116 13.47 -12.70 3.71
CA LEU A 116 13.89 -13.52 4.86
C LEU A 116 12.90 -14.63 5.21
N LYS A 117 11.61 -14.43 4.94
CA LYS A 117 10.55 -15.40 5.23
C LYS A 117 9.71 -15.64 3.97
N SER A 118 10.08 -16.69 3.24
CA SER A 118 9.38 -17.20 2.06
C SER A 118 9.46 -18.73 2.04
N GLU A 119 8.90 -19.36 1.00
CA GLU A 119 9.07 -20.80 0.76
C GLU A 119 10.49 -21.16 0.25
N LYS A 120 11.27 -20.15 -0.14
CA LYS A 120 12.66 -20.30 -0.56
C LYS A 120 13.62 -20.06 0.61
N ALA A 121 14.89 -20.40 0.41
CA ALA A 121 15.94 -20.07 1.36
C ALA A 121 16.03 -18.53 1.57
N PRO A 122 16.40 -18.04 2.76
CA PRO A 122 16.50 -16.60 3.04
C PRO A 122 17.49 -15.83 2.14
N THR A 123 18.47 -16.54 1.56
CA THR A 123 19.46 -16.00 0.63
C THR A 123 19.02 -16.07 -0.83
N ALA A 124 17.90 -16.75 -1.11
CA ALA A 124 17.41 -16.93 -2.46
C ALA A 124 16.88 -15.62 -3.04
N ASP A 125 17.04 -15.49 -4.35
CA ASP A 125 16.60 -14.32 -5.08
C ASP A 125 15.07 -14.29 -5.22
N HIS A 126 14.53 -13.09 -5.01
CA HIS A 126 13.18 -12.68 -5.33
C HIS A 126 13.23 -11.38 -6.16
N TRP A 127 12.12 -11.03 -6.80
CA TRP A 127 12.03 -9.86 -7.66
C TRP A 127 10.86 -8.98 -7.26
N ILE A 128 11.08 -7.67 -7.31
CA ILE A 128 10.02 -6.67 -7.37
C ILE A 128 10.00 -6.16 -8.81
N TRP A 129 8.88 -6.35 -9.47
CA TRP A 129 8.58 -5.86 -10.80
C TRP A 129 7.94 -4.48 -10.67
N VAL A 130 8.50 -3.50 -11.37
CA VAL A 130 8.02 -2.11 -11.37
C VAL A 130 7.42 -1.82 -12.73
N ARG A 131 6.16 -1.40 -12.74
CA ARG A 131 5.45 -1.00 -13.95
C ARG A 131 4.99 0.44 -13.83
N THR A 132 5.25 1.24 -14.85
CA THR A 132 4.87 2.65 -14.85
C THR A 132 4.32 3.11 -16.19
N GLY A 133 3.35 4.00 -16.14
CA GLY A 133 2.62 4.52 -17.29
C GLY A 133 1.65 5.63 -16.87
N GLY A 134 0.67 5.91 -17.72
CA GLY A 134 -0.26 7.03 -17.57
C GLY A 134 0.29 8.36 -18.10
N PRO A 135 -0.56 9.39 -18.22
CA PRO A 135 -0.13 10.70 -18.71
C PRO A 135 0.79 11.41 -17.70
N ALA A 136 1.61 12.36 -18.17
CA ALA A 136 2.64 13.02 -17.37
C ALA A 136 2.17 13.58 -16.01
N HIS A 137 0.92 14.07 -15.95
CA HIS A 137 0.33 14.65 -14.74
C HIS A 137 -0.44 13.64 -13.86
N ARG A 138 -0.55 12.37 -14.29
CA ARG A 138 -1.18 11.26 -13.53
C ARG A 138 -0.39 9.97 -13.73
N ARG A 139 0.91 10.01 -13.43
CA ARG A 139 1.78 8.85 -13.51
C ARG A 139 1.31 7.79 -12.52
N ILE A 140 1.19 6.55 -12.99
CA ILE A 140 0.94 5.37 -12.17
C ILE A 140 2.25 4.60 -12.05
N ILE A 141 2.57 4.15 -10.84
CA ILE A 141 3.71 3.28 -10.53
C ILE A 141 3.17 2.14 -9.68
N LEU A 142 3.27 0.91 -10.19
CA LEU A 142 2.89 -0.30 -9.47
C LEU A 142 4.11 -1.18 -9.23
N PHE A 143 4.16 -1.77 -8.04
CA PHE A 143 5.18 -2.70 -7.62
C PHE A 143 4.53 -4.05 -7.38
N ASP A 144 5.04 -5.10 -8.01
CA ASP A 144 4.56 -6.48 -7.87
C ASP A 144 5.71 -7.35 -7.39
N HIS A 145 5.53 -8.03 -6.25
CA HIS A 145 6.49 -9.03 -5.80
C HIS A 145 6.24 -10.37 -6.51
N ASP A 146 7.31 -11.00 -6.99
CA ASP A 146 7.26 -12.39 -7.46
C ASP A 146 8.57 -13.11 -7.10
N PRO A 147 8.52 -14.38 -6.64
CA PRO A 147 9.72 -15.17 -6.41
C PRO A 147 10.46 -15.59 -7.70
N SER A 148 9.96 -15.27 -8.89
CA SER A 148 10.54 -15.65 -10.18
C SER A 148 10.92 -14.43 -11.03
N ARG A 149 12.00 -14.57 -11.81
CA ARG A 149 12.39 -13.66 -12.90
C ARG A 149 11.91 -14.12 -14.28
N GLY A 150 11.19 -15.23 -14.35
CA GLY A 150 10.87 -15.88 -15.63
C GLY A 150 9.82 -15.13 -16.44
N GLY A 151 9.80 -15.38 -17.77
CA GLY A 151 8.89 -14.73 -18.74
C GLY A 151 7.41 -14.80 -18.41
N ALA A 152 6.98 -15.84 -17.68
CA ALA A 152 5.59 -15.97 -17.23
C ALA A 152 5.12 -14.81 -16.33
N VAL A 153 6.02 -14.17 -15.59
CA VAL A 153 5.66 -13.07 -14.68
C VAL A 153 5.22 -11.82 -15.45
N PRO A 154 6.03 -11.21 -16.34
CA PRO A 154 5.58 -10.05 -17.11
C PRO A 154 4.42 -10.39 -18.05
N LEU A 155 4.32 -11.63 -18.55
CA LEU A 155 3.16 -12.09 -19.32
C LEU A 155 1.85 -12.01 -18.50
N ARG A 156 1.88 -12.40 -17.23
CA ARG A 156 0.73 -12.27 -16.33
C ARG A 156 0.47 -10.81 -15.91
N LEU A 157 1.53 -10.05 -15.62
CA LEU A 157 1.39 -8.67 -15.15
C LEU A 157 0.83 -7.73 -16.23
N LEU A 158 1.24 -7.90 -17.48
CA LEU A 158 0.85 -7.07 -18.62
C LEU A 158 -0.32 -7.66 -19.42
N GLU A 159 -1.07 -8.60 -18.84
CA GLU A 159 -2.26 -9.18 -19.47
C GLU A 159 -3.27 -8.11 -19.92
N GLY A 160 -3.67 -8.19 -21.19
CA GLY A 160 -4.57 -7.22 -21.82
C GLY A 160 -3.92 -5.91 -22.29
N PHE A 161 -2.61 -5.71 -22.08
CA PHE A 161 -1.90 -4.55 -22.62
C PHE A 161 -1.59 -4.70 -24.11
N THR A 162 -1.88 -3.66 -24.91
CA THR A 162 -1.67 -3.65 -26.37
C THR A 162 -0.83 -2.45 -26.86
N GLY A 163 -0.32 -1.62 -25.93
CA GLY A 163 0.51 -0.47 -26.26
C GLY A 163 1.99 -0.81 -26.43
N ILE A 164 2.82 0.23 -26.40
CA ILE A 164 4.27 0.11 -26.47
C ILE A 164 4.81 -0.26 -25.09
N LEU A 165 5.68 -1.27 -25.04
CA LEU A 165 6.41 -1.63 -23.82
C LEU A 165 7.87 -1.21 -23.96
N GLN A 166 8.34 -0.41 -23.02
CA GLN A 166 9.77 -0.08 -22.89
C GLN A 166 10.36 -0.88 -21.73
N THR A 167 11.45 -1.58 -21.99
CA THR A 167 12.20 -2.36 -21.00
C THR A 167 13.70 -2.13 -21.17
N ASP A 168 14.51 -2.67 -20.28
CA ASP A 168 15.98 -2.66 -20.37
C ASP A 168 16.54 -3.57 -21.48
N GLY A 169 15.69 -4.26 -22.24
CA GLY A 169 16.08 -5.18 -23.31
C GLY A 169 16.24 -6.64 -22.86
N TYR A 170 15.86 -6.99 -21.64
CA TYR A 170 15.92 -8.39 -21.19
C TYR A 170 15.01 -9.32 -22.02
N GLU A 171 15.55 -10.46 -22.47
CA GLU A 171 14.89 -11.36 -23.44
C GLU A 171 13.51 -11.86 -23.00
N VAL A 172 13.30 -11.97 -21.69
CA VAL A 172 12.03 -12.37 -21.04
C VAL A 172 10.83 -11.54 -21.49
N TYR A 173 11.05 -10.29 -21.92
CA TYR A 173 9.99 -9.42 -22.46
C TYR A 173 9.66 -9.67 -23.94
N SER A 174 10.54 -10.36 -24.68
CA SER A 174 10.43 -10.58 -26.13
C SER A 174 9.30 -11.52 -26.54
N ALA A 175 8.80 -12.35 -25.60
CA ALA A 175 7.74 -13.32 -25.87
C ALA A 175 6.38 -12.68 -26.23
N ARG A 176 6.21 -11.36 -26.01
CA ARG A 176 4.90 -10.70 -26.13
C ARG A 176 4.78 -9.70 -27.29
N LEU A 177 5.88 -9.22 -27.88
CA LEU A 177 5.81 -8.08 -28.79
C LEU A 177 6.63 -8.33 -30.06
N PRO A 178 6.04 -8.16 -31.27
CA PRO A 178 6.86 -7.98 -32.46
C PRO A 178 7.77 -6.78 -32.22
N ARG A 179 9.07 -6.94 -32.49
CA ARG A 179 10.02 -5.84 -32.42
C ARG A 179 9.59 -4.79 -33.44
N HIS A 180 9.25 -3.59 -32.99
CA HIS A 180 9.14 -2.45 -33.88
C HIS A 180 10.57 -1.98 -34.16
N GLU A 181 11.11 -2.41 -35.30
CA GLU A 181 12.32 -1.81 -35.88
C GLU A 181 11.95 -0.39 -36.33
N GLY A 182 12.64 0.60 -35.77
CA GLY A 182 12.53 1.99 -36.18
C GLY A 182 13.32 2.28 -37.45
#